data_AF-A0A7S1QYY9-F1
#
_entry.id   AF-A0A7S1QYY9-F1
#
_cell.length_a   1.000
_cell.length_b   1.000
_cell.length_c   1.000
_cell.angle_alpha   90.00
_cell.angle_beta   90.00
_cell.angle_gamma   90.00
#
_symmetry.space_group_name_H-M   'P 1'
#
loop_
_entity.id
_entity.type
_entity.pdbx_description
1 polymer ?
#
loop_
_entity_poly.entity_id
_entity_poly.type
_entity_poly.pdbx_seq_one_letter_code
_entity_poly.pdbx_strand_id
1 'polypeptide(L)'
;RILVYGGCLTIGWPSGDNYARSMVDKLGELGIYTEVIGCGISDKSAGELAGAMRKKAVYDKMGLRGEGILRLLKRRGPFDLVLIWMGIGDVARGNLAEGVLDMHKACH
;
A
#
# COMPACT_ATOMS: atom_id res chain seq x y z
N ARG A 1 -13.02 -2.64 -7.68
CA ARG A 1 -12.50 -1.92 -6.49
C ARG A 1 -11.09 -2.41 -6.19
N ILE A 2 -10.11 -1.53 -6.21
CA ILE A 2 -8.69 -1.88 -6.04
C ILE A 2 -8.17 -1.26 -4.74
N LEU A 3 -7.44 -2.04 -3.95
CA LEU A 3 -6.64 -1.53 -2.84
C LEU A 3 -5.19 -1.37 -3.31
N VAL A 4 -4.62 -0.18 -3.18
CA VAL A 4 -3.17 0.05 -3.31
C VAL A 4 -2.57 0.26 -1.93
N TYR A 5 -1.65 -0.61 -1.52
CA TYR A 5 -1.04 -0.62 -0.19
C TYR A 5 0.48 -0.64 -0.30
N GLY A 6 1.18 0.24 0.40
CA GLY A 6 2.62 0.27 0.25
C GLY A 6 3.37 1.42 0.89
N GLY A 7 4.56 1.67 0.37
CA GLY A 7 5.50 2.68 0.85
C GLY A 7 5.36 4.05 0.18
N CYS A 8 6.49 4.73 0.05
CA CYS A 8 6.62 6.09 -0.50
C CYS A 8 5.99 6.28 -1.89
N LEU A 9 6.13 5.31 -2.80
CA LEU A 9 5.53 5.40 -4.14
C LEU A 9 4.00 5.31 -4.12
N THR A 10 3.42 4.64 -3.11
CA THR A 10 1.95 4.62 -2.92
C THR A 10 1.44 5.97 -2.43
N ILE A 11 2.25 6.73 -1.69
CA ILE A 11 1.95 8.12 -1.31
C ILE A 11 2.18 9.08 -2.49
N GLY A 12 3.03 8.71 -3.44
CA GLY A 12 3.46 9.58 -4.55
C GLY A 12 4.69 10.42 -4.22
N TRP A 13 5.50 10.03 -3.23
CA TRP A 13 6.70 10.78 -2.86
C TRP A 13 7.73 10.83 -4.01
N PRO A 14 8.38 12.00 -4.26
CA PRO A 14 8.26 13.26 -3.51
C PRO A 14 7.21 14.24 -4.05
N SER A 15 6.64 14.01 -5.24
CA SER A 15 5.75 14.99 -5.90
C SER A 15 4.33 15.04 -5.33
N GLY A 16 3.91 13.99 -4.61
CA GLY A 16 2.52 13.76 -4.22
C GLY A 16 1.68 13.09 -5.30
N ASP A 17 2.24 12.86 -6.49
CA ASP A 17 1.57 12.13 -7.58
C ASP A 17 1.69 10.63 -7.36
N ASN A 18 0.68 10.06 -6.69
CA ASN A 18 0.61 8.61 -6.54
C ASN A 18 0.27 7.93 -7.87
N TYR A 19 0.89 6.79 -8.13
CA TYR A 19 0.69 6.02 -9.37
C TYR A 19 -0.78 5.56 -9.55
N ALA A 20 -1.52 5.47 -8.45
CA ALA A 20 -2.87 4.97 -8.45
C ALA A 20 -3.83 5.91 -9.19
N ARG A 21 -3.57 7.22 -9.17
CA ARG A 21 -4.30 8.20 -9.96
C ARG A 21 -4.14 7.94 -11.46
N SER A 22 -2.90 7.86 -11.94
CA SER A 22 -2.62 7.56 -13.35
C SER A 22 -3.20 6.21 -13.77
N MET A 23 -3.20 5.22 -12.88
CA MET A 23 -3.86 3.93 -13.11
C MET A 23 -5.37 4.08 -13.31
N VAL A 24 -6.06 4.86 -12.47
CA VAL A 24 -7.51 5.13 -12.63
C VAL A 24 -7.78 5.83 -13.95
N ASP A 25 -7.00 6.86 -14.28
CA ASP A 25 -7.19 7.63 -15.52
C ASP A 25 -7.04 6.71 -16.75
N LYS A 26 -6.00 5.86 -16.76
CA LYS A 26 -5.76 4.92 -17.86
C LYS A 26 -6.78 3.79 -17.95
N LEU A 27 -7.29 3.29 -16.82
CA LEU A 27 -8.40 2.35 -16.83
C LEU A 27 -9.68 3.00 -17.36
N GLY A 28 -9.92 4.27 -17.00
CA GLY A 28 -11.04 5.07 -17.51
C GLY A 28 -10.99 5.29 -19.01
N GLU A 29 -9.82 5.58 -19.58
CA GLU A 29 -9.60 5.67 -21.04
C GLU A 29 -9.98 4.38 -21.78
N LEU A 30 -9.87 3.22 -21.11
CA LEU A 30 -10.26 1.92 -21.64
C LEU A 30 -11.72 1.53 -21.34
N GLY A 31 -12.51 2.44 -20.76
CA GLY A 31 -13.90 2.19 -20.37
C GLY A 31 -14.07 1.37 -19.09
N ILE A 32 -13.02 1.20 -18.28
CA ILE A 32 -13.03 0.42 -17.04
C ILE A 32 -13.20 1.36 -15.84
N TYR A 33 -14.41 1.40 -15.30
CA TYR A 33 -14.70 2.17 -14.09
C TYR A 33 -14.11 1.50 -12.85
N THR A 34 -13.22 2.20 -12.16
CA THR A 34 -12.46 1.64 -11.05
C THR A 34 -12.46 2.57 -9.84
N GLU A 35 -12.97 2.08 -8.71
CA GLU A 35 -12.74 2.70 -7.39
C GLU A 35 -11.40 2.24 -6.83
N VAL A 36 -10.53 3.17 -6.46
CA VAL A 36 -9.22 2.87 -5.85
C VAL A 36 -9.14 3.42 -4.43
N ILE A 37 -8.76 2.56 -3.49
CA ILE A 37 -8.49 2.90 -2.10
C ILE A 37 -6.97 2.86 -1.93
N GLY A 38 -6.36 3.98 -1.54
CA GLY A 38 -4.92 4.04 -1.27
C GLY A 38 -4.57 4.09 0.21
N CYS A 39 -3.55 3.33 0.60
CA CYS A 39 -2.89 3.46 1.89
C CYS A 39 -1.37 3.32 1.72
N GLY A 40 -0.70 4.45 1.60
CA GLY A 40 0.75 4.54 1.62
C GLY A 40 1.27 4.91 3.01
N ILE A 41 2.35 4.28 3.46
CA ILE A 41 3.05 4.56 4.72
C ILE A 41 4.55 4.62 4.39
N SER A 42 5.12 5.84 4.38
CA SER A 42 6.51 6.02 3.98
C SER A 42 7.50 5.49 5.02
N ASP A 43 8.76 5.33 4.60
CA ASP A 43 9.91 4.99 5.45
C ASP A 43 9.89 3.62 6.17
N LYS A 44 8.78 2.87 6.08
CA LYS A 44 8.67 1.52 6.64
C LYS A 44 9.29 0.44 5.76
N SER A 45 9.97 -0.50 6.42
CA SER A 45 10.38 -1.77 5.83
C SER A 45 9.18 -2.68 5.56
N ALA A 46 9.33 -3.68 4.71
CA ALA A 46 8.29 -4.69 4.47
C ALA A 46 7.93 -5.42 5.78
N GLY A 47 8.93 -5.76 6.59
CA GLY A 47 8.75 -6.43 7.87
C GLY A 47 8.02 -5.58 8.91
N GLU A 48 8.29 -4.27 8.95
CA GLU A 48 7.57 -3.34 9.82
C GLU A 48 6.08 -3.25 9.46
N LEU A 49 5.74 -3.22 8.16
CA LEU A 49 4.36 -3.20 7.69
C LEU A 49 3.65 -4.54 7.97
N ALA A 50 4.34 -5.66 7.77
CA ALA A 50 3.84 -6.99 8.13
C ALA A 50 3.55 -7.09 9.65
N GLY A 51 4.45 -6.60 10.50
CA GLY A 51 4.24 -6.52 11.95
C GLY A 51 3.09 -5.56 12.35
N ALA A 52 2.66 -4.68 11.46
CA ALA A 52 1.62 -3.68 11.70
C ALA A 52 0.26 -4.00 11.06
N MET A 53 0.10 -5.15 10.41
CA MET A 53 -1.10 -5.49 9.61
C MET A 53 -2.44 -5.31 10.33
N ARG A 54 -2.48 -5.50 11.64
CA ARG A 54 -3.71 -5.39 12.46
C ARG A 54 -3.87 -4.03 13.16
N LYS A 55 -2.86 -3.15 13.08
CA LYS A 55 -2.86 -1.88 13.83
C LYS A 55 -3.92 -0.92 13.30
N LYS A 56 -4.58 -0.22 14.22
CA LYS A 56 -5.60 0.79 13.92
C LYS A 56 -5.03 2.06 13.28
N ALA A 57 -3.78 2.33 13.57
CA ALA A 57 -3.04 3.44 13.02
C ALA A 57 -1.58 2.99 12.87
N VAL A 58 -0.99 3.34 11.74
CA VAL A 58 0.44 3.18 11.47
C VAL A 58 0.91 4.55 11.03
N TYR A 59 1.97 5.05 11.65
CA TYR A 59 2.51 6.36 11.33
C TYR A 59 3.86 6.21 10.64
N ASP A 60 4.09 7.02 9.62
CA ASP A 60 5.43 7.19 9.06
C ASP A 60 6.26 8.21 9.86
N LYS A 61 7.52 8.41 9.46
CA LYS A 61 8.42 9.38 10.10
C LYS A 61 7.96 10.83 9.98
N MET A 62 7.11 11.15 9.02
CA MET A 62 6.55 12.49 8.83
C MET A 62 5.26 12.70 9.65
N GLY A 63 4.83 11.70 10.43
CA GLY A 63 3.60 11.74 11.21
C GLY A 63 2.34 11.51 10.37
N LEU A 64 2.47 11.15 9.10
CA LEU A 64 1.32 10.81 8.26
C LEU A 64 0.74 9.48 8.71
N ARG A 65 -0.60 9.44 8.77
CA ARG A 65 -1.35 8.31 9.31
C ARG A 65 -1.84 7.40 8.20
N GLY A 66 -1.42 6.14 8.26
CA GLY A 66 -2.03 5.01 7.56
C GLY A 66 -2.68 4.02 8.52
N GLU A 67 -2.95 2.82 8.02
CA GLU A 67 -3.65 1.76 8.73
C GLU A 67 -3.08 0.39 8.34
N GLY A 68 -3.20 -0.62 9.21
CA GLY A 68 -2.81 -1.97 8.88
C GLY A 68 -3.69 -2.60 7.80
N ILE A 69 -3.09 -3.34 6.86
CA ILE A 69 -3.80 -3.90 5.70
C ILE A 69 -4.98 -4.81 6.07
N LEU A 70 -4.85 -5.69 7.08
CA LEU A 70 -5.94 -6.58 7.49
C LEU A 70 -7.17 -5.80 7.99
N ARG A 71 -6.94 -4.64 8.60
CA ARG A 71 -8.03 -3.77 9.05
C ARG A 71 -8.71 -3.06 7.89
N LEU A 72 -7.93 -2.64 6.88
CA LEU A 72 -8.47 -2.09 5.64
C LEU A 72 -9.29 -3.12 4.87
N LEU A 73 -8.76 -4.33 4.69
CA LEU A 73 -9.47 -5.44 4.04
C LEU A 73 -10.80 -5.72 4.75
N LYS A 74 -10.79 -5.83 6.08
CA LYS A 74 -12.02 -6.07 6.87
C LYS A 74 -13.05 -4.94 6.78
N ARG A 75 -12.62 -3.68 6.78
CA ARG A 75 -13.53 -2.52 6.88
C ARG A 75 -14.00 -2.00 5.53
N ARG A 76 -13.14 -2.08 4.51
CA ARG A 76 -13.35 -1.44 3.21
C ARG A 76 -13.53 -2.44 2.07
N GLY A 77 -13.23 -3.73 2.31
CA GLY A 77 -13.50 -4.79 1.35
C GLY A 77 -15.00 -5.01 1.11
N PRO A 78 -15.35 -5.93 0.18
CA PRO A 78 -14.42 -6.72 -0.63
C PRO A 78 -13.69 -5.86 -1.67
N PHE A 79 -12.49 -6.30 -2.04
CA PHE A 79 -11.69 -5.75 -3.12
C PHE A 79 -11.51 -6.83 -4.20
N ASP A 80 -11.52 -6.42 -5.47
CA ASP A 80 -11.30 -7.32 -6.60
C ASP A 80 -9.80 -7.54 -6.86
N LEU A 81 -8.98 -6.57 -6.45
CA LEU A 81 -7.53 -6.60 -6.58
C LEU A 81 -6.87 -5.84 -5.43
N VAL A 82 -5.77 -6.41 -4.93
CA VAL A 82 -4.90 -5.75 -3.95
C VAL A 82 -3.50 -5.66 -4.54
N LEU A 83 -3.03 -4.43 -4.73
CA LEU A 83 -1.67 -4.12 -5.18
C LEU A 83 -0.81 -3.80 -3.95
N ILE A 84 0.20 -4.63 -3.73
CA ILE A 84 1.18 -4.46 -2.65
C ILE A 84 2.48 -3.93 -3.25
N TRP A 85 2.88 -2.72 -2.88
CA TRP A 85 4.14 -2.12 -3.31
C TRP A 85 4.99 -1.70 -2.12
N MET A 86 5.93 -2.56 -1.72
CA MET A 86 6.89 -2.32 -0.64
C MET A 86 8.23 -3.02 -0.95
N GLY A 87 9.22 -2.86 -0.07
CA GLY A 87 10.54 -3.49 -0.24
C GLY A 87 11.63 -2.56 -0.79
N ILE A 88 11.27 -1.43 -1.41
CA ILE A 88 12.28 -0.48 -1.94
C ILE A 88 13.20 0.03 -0.83
N GLY A 89 12.63 0.39 0.33
CA GLY A 89 13.41 0.85 1.48
C GLY A 89 14.28 -0.23 2.11
N ASP A 90 13.84 -1.49 2.05
CA ASP A 90 14.61 -2.66 2.49
C ASP A 90 15.84 -2.82 1.58
N VAL A 91 15.62 -2.88 0.27
CA VAL A 91 16.67 -3.05 -0.75
C VAL A 91 17.67 -1.90 -0.71
N ALA A 92 17.20 -0.65 -0.57
CA ALA A 92 18.07 0.52 -0.45
C ALA A 92 18.99 0.48 0.79
N ARG A 93 18.62 -0.28 1.82
CA ARG A 93 19.42 -0.48 3.04
C ARG A 93 20.23 -1.79 3.01
N GLY A 94 20.25 -2.51 1.88
CA GLY A 94 20.95 -3.79 1.73
C GLY A 94 20.23 -4.98 2.38
N ASN A 95 18.93 -4.85 2.70
CA ASN A 95 18.14 -5.90 3.31
C ASN A 95 17.25 -6.61 2.28
N LEU A 96 16.90 -7.87 2.57
CA LEU A 96 15.82 -8.54 1.88
C LEU A 96 14.48 -7.93 2.33
N ALA A 97 13.51 -7.86 1.42
CA ALA A 97 12.16 -7.38 1.71
C ALA A 97 11.32 -8.46 2.43
N GLU A 98 11.84 -8.94 3.57
CA GLU A 98 11.16 -9.92 4.42
C GLU A 98 9.83 -9.34 4.89
N GLY A 99 8.72 -10.05 4.63
CA GLY A 99 7.37 -9.60 4.94
C GLY A 99 6.48 -9.33 3.72
N VAL A 100 7.03 -9.19 2.50
CA VAL A 100 6.20 -9.08 1.27
C VAL A 100 5.27 -10.29 1.12
N LEU A 101 5.79 -11.50 1.36
CA LEU A 101 5.01 -12.73 1.29
C LEU A 101 3.92 -12.79 2.37
N ASP A 102 4.18 -12.29 3.58
CA ASP A 102 3.19 -12.26 4.64
C ASP A 102 2.07 -11.26 4.34
N MET A 103 2.41 -10.14 3.71
CA MET A 103 1.43 -9.17 3.21
C MET A 103 0.57 -9.76 2.08
N HIS A 104 1.16 -10.55 1.17
CA HIS A 104 0.39 -11.27 0.16
C HIS A 104 -0.57 -12.28 0.78
N LYS A 105 -0.10 -13.09 1.73
CA LYS A 105 -0.94 -14.06 2.46
C LYS A 105 -2.11 -13.38 3.18
N ALA A 106 -1.92 -12.16 3.69
CA ALA A 106 -2.98 -11.40 4.35
C ALA A 106 -4.15 -10.99 3.43
N CYS A 107 -3.99 -11.12 2.11
CA CYS A 107 -5.04 -10.82 1.13
C CYS A 107 -5.98 -12.01 0.84
N HIS A 108 -5.65 -13.20 1.35
CA HIS A 108 -6.44 -14.43 1.20
C HIS A 108 -7.03 -14.87 2.55
#